data_AF-A0A7G9FFS6-F1
#
_entry.id   AF-A0A7G9FFS6-F1
#
_cell.length_a   1.000
_cell.length_b   1.000
_cell.length_c   1.000
_cell.angle_alpha   90.00
_cell.angle_beta   90.00
_cell.angle_gamma   90.00
#
_symmetry.space_group_name_H-M   'P 1'
#
loop_
_entity.id
_entity.type
_entity.pdbx_description
1 polymer ?
#
loop_
_entity_poly.entity_id
_entity_poly.type
_entity_poly.pdbx_seq_one_letter_code
_entity_poly.pdbx_strand_id
1 'polypeptide(L)'
;MTERFSKEALQEYGIFAGSMVLLVLILSVTIIFTKGMWHEGLKSEVSRVLEESGDGMWRVGDFIDFDSSLSLSAACFRATSKNESGYVCVVRMQTIYGPVPAVFILNERYAARFAGIAGLHGSIERAIENGAAKSQIRYWAERISRIVREKEENS
;
A
#
# COMPACT_ATOMS: atom_id res chain seq x y z
N MET A 1 47.61 -11.73 -35.78
CA MET A 1 47.26 -10.47 -35.07
C MET A 1 45.81 -10.47 -34.59
N THR A 2 44.91 -11.17 -35.28
CA THR A 2 43.45 -11.24 -35.03
C THR A 2 43.00 -11.97 -33.77
N GLU A 3 43.76 -12.96 -33.26
CA GLU A 3 43.35 -13.73 -32.07
C GLU A 3 43.49 -12.98 -30.74
N ARG A 4 44.43 -12.03 -30.61
CA ARG A 4 44.59 -11.26 -29.36
C ARG A 4 43.47 -10.26 -29.16
N PHE A 5 43.09 -9.55 -30.22
CA PHE A 5 41.94 -8.64 -30.21
C PHE A 5 40.63 -9.37 -29.89
N SER A 6 40.46 -10.61 -30.37
CA SER A 6 39.27 -11.41 -30.06
C SER A 6 39.21 -11.79 -28.57
N LYS A 7 40.33 -12.12 -27.93
CA LYS A 7 40.37 -12.47 -26.50
C LYS A 7 40.21 -11.26 -25.59
N GLU A 8 40.83 -10.13 -25.93
CA GLU A 8 40.70 -8.87 -25.19
C GLU A 8 39.26 -8.33 -25.29
N ALA A 9 38.66 -8.33 -26.49
CA ALA A 9 37.26 -7.95 -26.65
C ALA A 9 36.33 -8.89 -25.88
N LEU A 10 36.53 -10.22 -25.95
CA LEU A 10 35.69 -11.17 -25.21
C LEU A 10 35.80 -10.98 -23.68
N GLN A 11 36.97 -10.60 -23.19
CA GLN A 11 37.21 -10.35 -21.77
C GLN A 11 36.58 -9.03 -21.31
N GLU A 12 36.68 -7.97 -22.11
CA GLU A 12 36.06 -6.67 -21.81
C GLU A 12 34.53 -6.73 -21.88
N TYR A 13 33.96 -7.38 -22.91
CA TYR A 13 32.51 -7.63 -22.98
C TYR A 13 32.03 -8.59 -21.90
N GLY A 14 32.84 -9.58 -21.51
CA GLY A 14 32.52 -10.53 -20.44
C GLY A 14 32.45 -9.85 -19.07
N ILE A 15 33.38 -8.95 -18.77
CA ILE A 15 33.38 -8.16 -17.52
C ILE A 15 32.20 -7.19 -17.52
N PHE A 16 31.93 -6.52 -18.64
CA PHE A 16 30.78 -5.60 -18.75
C PHE A 16 29.45 -6.35 -18.55
N ALA A 17 29.24 -7.46 -19.27
CA ALA A 17 28.04 -8.28 -19.14
C ALA A 17 27.90 -8.86 -17.72
N GLY A 18 29.00 -9.33 -17.11
CA GLY A 18 29.01 -9.80 -15.73
C GLY A 18 28.62 -8.71 -14.73
N SER A 19 29.15 -7.50 -14.89
CA SER A 19 28.79 -6.35 -14.05
C SER A 19 27.31 -5.97 -14.18
N MET A 20 26.75 -6.08 -15.39
CA MET A 20 25.37 -5.76 -15.68
C MET A 20 24.42 -6.79 -15.05
N VAL A 21 24.75 -8.08 -15.12
CA VAL A 21 23.99 -9.15 -14.45
C VAL A 21 24.06 -9.00 -12.93
N LEU A 22 25.23 -8.67 -12.37
CA LEU A 22 25.40 -8.42 -10.94
C LEU A 22 24.52 -7.25 -10.48
N LEU A 23 24.47 -6.15 -11.26
CA LEU A 23 23.65 -4.99 -10.95
C LEU A 23 22.16 -5.35 -10.93
N VAL A 24 21.69 -6.12 -11.92
CA VAL A 24 20.30 -6.61 -11.97
C VAL A 24 19.98 -7.47 -10.75
N LEU A 25 20.88 -8.38 -10.33
CA LEU A 25 20.67 -9.20 -9.15
C LEU A 25 20.56 -8.35 -7.87
N ILE A 26 21.43 -7.37 -7.69
CA ILE A 26 21.39 -6.47 -6.54
C ILE A 26 20.07 -5.69 -6.51
N LEU A 27 19.61 -5.19 -7.67
CA LEU A 27 18.33 -4.49 -7.76
C LEU A 27 17.16 -5.41 -7.43
N SER A 28 17.15 -6.65 -7.94
CA SER A 28 16.10 -7.64 -7.63
C SER A 28 16.01 -7.92 -6.13
N VAL A 29 17.15 -8.15 -5.47
CA VAL A 29 17.20 -8.36 -4.01
C VAL A 29 16.68 -7.13 -3.27
N THR A 30 17.14 -5.94 -3.66
CA THR A 30 16.73 -4.68 -3.03
C THR A 30 15.22 -4.45 -3.14
N ILE A 31 14.61 -4.77 -4.29
CA ILE A 31 13.15 -4.65 -4.50
C ILE A 31 12.40 -5.58 -3.55
N ILE A 32 12.85 -6.82 -3.38
CA ILE A 32 12.19 -7.80 -2.50
C ILE A 32 12.23 -7.34 -1.04
N PHE A 33 13.41 -6.92 -0.56
CA PHE A 33 13.55 -6.43 0.82
C PHE A 33 12.78 -5.13 1.07
N THR A 34 12.81 -4.20 0.11
CA THR A 34 12.09 -2.91 0.22
C THR A 34 10.59 -3.15 0.29
N LYS A 35 10.04 -4.10 -0.49
CA LYS A 35 8.63 -4.46 -0.39
C LYS A 35 8.29 -4.96 1.01
N GLY A 36 9.06 -5.89 1.59
CA GLY A 36 8.79 -6.42 2.93
C GLY A 36 8.72 -5.33 4.01
N MET A 37 9.73 -4.46 4.06
CA MET A 37 9.78 -3.34 5.02
C MET A 37 8.63 -2.34 4.82
N TRP A 38 8.20 -2.12 3.58
CA TRP A 38 7.10 -1.20 3.29
C TRP A 38 5.77 -1.69 3.85
N HIS A 39 5.49 -3.00 3.76
CA HIS A 39 4.26 -3.58 4.31
C HIS A 39 4.25 -3.55 5.84
N GLU A 40 5.38 -3.85 6.48
CA GLU A 40 5.50 -3.79 7.95
C GLU A 40 5.37 -2.35 8.48
N GLY A 41 6.04 -1.39 7.83
CA GLY A 41 5.93 0.03 8.18
C GLY A 41 4.51 0.55 8.00
N LEU A 42 3.85 0.20 6.89
CA LEU A 42 2.48 0.60 6.64
C LEU A 42 1.51 -0.03 7.64
N LYS A 43 1.70 -1.31 7.99
CA LYS A 43 0.92 -1.98 9.03
C LYS A 43 1.03 -1.26 10.38
N SER A 44 2.24 -0.89 10.79
CA SER A 44 2.48 -0.17 12.05
C SER A 44 1.76 1.19 12.07
N GLU A 45 1.81 1.93 10.96
CA GLU A 45 1.13 3.22 10.85
C GLU A 45 -0.40 3.08 10.89
N VAL A 46 -0.94 2.06 10.22
CA VAL A 46 -2.39 1.77 10.25
C VAL A 46 -2.85 1.38 11.64
N SER A 47 -2.09 0.53 12.34
CA SER A 47 -2.40 0.15 13.72
C SER A 47 -2.42 1.38 14.64
N ARG A 48 -1.47 2.31 14.46
CA ARG A 48 -1.46 3.57 15.23
C ARG A 48 -2.71 4.42 14.96
N VAL A 49 -3.11 4.59 13.69
CA VAL A 49 -4.31 5.36 13.34
C VAL A 49 -5.58 4.75 13.93
N LEU A 50 -5.69 3.43 13.93
CA LEU A 50 -6.82 2.72 14.54
C LEU A 50 -6.89 2.90 16.05
N GLU A 51 -5.74 2.85 16.74
CA GLU A 51 -5.67 3.12 18.18
C GLU A 51 -6.09 4.56 18.50
N GLU A 52 -5.68 5.52 17.67
CA GLU A 52 -5.93 6.95 17.87
C GLU A 52 -7.36 7.37 17.50
N SER A 53 -8.00 6.74 16.52
CA SER A 53 -9.38 7.03 16.10
C SER A 53 -10.44 6.47 17.06
N GLY A 54 -10.02 5.74 18.11
CA GLY A 54 -10.92 5.06 19.04
C GLY A 54 -11.41 3.69 18.54
N ASP A 55 -10.92 3.24 17.38
CA ASP A 55 -11.19 1.92 16.79
C ASP A 55 -10.10 0.88 17.14
N GLY A 56 -9.34 1.08 18.23
CA GLY A 56 -8.24 0.22 18.69
C GLY A 56 -8.63 -1.23 19.04
N MET A 57 -9.90 -1.58 18.85
CA MET A 57 -10.41 -2.94 18.92
C MET A 57 -10.07 -3.75 17.65
N TRP A 58 -9.74 -3.09 16.54
CA TRP A 58 -9.38 -3.73 15.27
C TRP A 58 -7.89 -4.05 15.22
N ARG A 59 -7.56 -5.34 15.17
CA ARG A 59 -6.20 -5.83 14.97
C ARG A 59 -5.92 -6.02 13.49
N VAL A 60 -4.90 -5.32 12.99
CA VAL A 60 -4.44 -5.43 11.60
C VAL A 60 -3.62 -6.71 11.44
N GLY A 61 -4.10 -7.59 10.56
CA GLY A 61 -3.53 -8.89 10.23
C GLY A 61 -2.66 -8.83 8.97
N ASP A 62 -2.91 -9.74 8.04
CA ASP A 62 -2.11 -9.94 6.84
C ASP A 62 -2.44 -8.93 5.73
N PHE A 63 -1.42 -8.54 4.98
CA PHE A 63 -1.58 -7.73 3.78
C PHE A 63 -2.28 -8.54 2.68
N ILE A 64 -3.22 -7.90 1.98
CA ILE A 64 -3.92 -8.50 0.86
C ILE A 64 -3.40 -7.83 -0.40
N ASP A 65 -2.73 -8.62 -1.22
CA ASP A 65 -2.31 -8.16 -2.55
C ASP A 65 -3.52 -8.15 -3.48
N PHE A 66 -3.94 -6.95 -3.88
CA PHE A 66 -4.95 -6.80 -4.92
C PHE A 66 -4.22 -6.71 -6.26
N ASP A 67 -4.31 -7.74 -7.10
CA ASP A 67 -3.83 -7.67 -8.49
C ASP A 67 -4.47 -6.51 -9.31
N SER A 68 -5.52 -5.89 -8.78
CA SER A 68 -6.21 -4.76 -9.40
C SER A 68 -5.42 -3.45 -9.31
N SER A 69 -5.80 -2.49 -10.16
CA SER A 69 -5.28 -1.11 -10.22
C SER A 69 -5.30 -0.32 -8.90
N LEU A 70 -5.87 -0.85 -7.82
CA LEU A 70 -5.76 -0.30 -6.46
C LEU A 70 -4.34 -0.33 -5.91
N SER A 71 -3.51 -1.34 -6.23
CA SER A 71 -2.18 -1.46 -5.63
C SER A 71 -1.25 -0.28 -5.91
N LEU A 72 -1.61 0.55 -6.91
CA LEU A 72 -0.89 1.78 -7.24
C LEU A 72 -1.22 2.95 -6.29
N SER A 73 -2.31 2.91 -5.53
CA SER A 73 -2.73 4.02 -4.66
C SER A 73 -3.41 3.60 -3.36
N ALA A 74 -3.56 2.30 -3.12
CA ALA A 74 -4.21 1.74 -1.95
C ALA A 74 -3.54 0.44 -1.51
N ALA A 75 -3.57 0.19 -0.21
CA ALA A 75 -3.08 -1.03 0.43
C ALA A 75 -4.16 -1.49 1.39
N CYS A 76 -4.57 -2.76 1.34
CA CYS A 76 -5.46 -3.28 2.38
C CYS A 76 -4.87 -4.45 3.15
N PHE A 77 -5.35 -4.56 4.37
CA PHE A 77 -4.97 -5.55 5.34
C PHE A 77 -6.23 -6.22 5.85
N ARG A 78 -6.19 -7.53 6.06
CA ARG A 78 -7.23 -8.23 6.82
C ARG A 78 -7.21 -7.68 8.24
N ALA A 79 -8.36 -7.42 8.83
CA ALA A 79 -8.44 -6.96 10.20
C ALA A 79 -9.52 -7.72 10.97
N THR A 80 -9.30 -7.91 12.26
CA THR A 80 -10.27 -8.57 13.13
C THR A 80 -10.52 -7.74 14.37
N SER A 81 -11.79 -7.53 14.68
CA SER A 81 -12.27 -7.03 15.97
C SER A 81 -12.80 -8.20 16.80
N LYS A 82 -13.07 -7.97 18.09
CA LYS A 82 -13.48 -9.03 19.04
C LYS A 82 -14.67 -9.87 18.54
N ASN A 83 -15.57 -9.29 17.74
CA ASN A 83 -16.78 -9.94 17.24
C ASN A 83 -16.96 -9.88 15.71
N GLU A 84 -16.04 -9.24 14.98
CA GLU A 84 -16.22 -8.99 13.54
C GLU A 84 -14.89 -9.16 12.81
N SER A 85 -14.92 -9.84 11.67
CA SER A 85 -13.81 -9.81 10.73
C SER A 85 -14.04 -8.75 9.66
N GLY A 86 -12.99 -8.30 9.00
CA GLY A 86 -13.10 -7.22 8.03
C GLY A 86 -11.79 -6.88 7.37
N TYR A 87 -11.75 -5.71 6.75
CA TYR A 87 -10.61 -5.22 6.01
C TYR A 87 -10.30 -3.79 6.42
N VAL A 88 -9.02 -3.46 6.55
CA VAL A 88 -8.58 -2.08 6.72
C VAL A 88 -7.80 -1.70 5.49
N CYS A 89 -8.26 -0.67 4.79
CA CYS A 89 -7.65 -0.17 3.58
C CYS A 89 -7.10 1.23 3.80
N VAL A 90 -5.84 1.45 3.43
CA VAL A 90 -5.22 2.76 3.32
C VAL A 90 -5.26 3.18 1.88
N VAL A 91 -5.69 4.40 1.61
CA VAL A 91 -5.73 4.97 0.27
C VAL A 91 -5.04 6.33 0.27
N ARG A 92 -4.19 6.55 -0.72
CA ARG A 92 -3.62 7.86 -0.99
C ARG A 92 -4.66 8.76 -1.67
N MET A 93 -5.40 9.52 -0.87
CA MET A 93 -6.42 10.45 -1.34
C MET A 93 -5.80 11.79 -1.72
N GLN A 94 -6.08 12.30 -2.92
CA GLN A 94 -5.64 13.64 -3.33
C GLN A 94 -6.54 14.69 -2.70
N THR A 95 -5.95 15.62 -1.94
CA THR A 95 -6.66 16.77 -1.37
C THR A 95 -6.05 18.08 -1.86
N ILE A 96 -6.72 19.19 -1.59
CA ILE A 96 -6.21 20.54 -1.88
C ILE A 96 -4.91 20.86 -1.10
N TYR A 97 -4.62 20.11 -0.03
CA TYR A 97 -3.39 20.22 0.76
C TYR A 97 -2.32 19.21 0.35
N GLY A 98 -2.56 18.47 -0.75
CA GLY A 98 -1.70 17.40 -1.24
C GLY A 98 -2.26 16.00 -0.97
N PRO A 99 -1.51 14.96 -1.36
CA PRO A 99 -1.93 13.58 -1.14
C PRO A 99 -1.83 13.21 0.35
N VAL A 100 -2.94 12.71 0.90
CA VAL A 100 -3.02 12.25 2.29
C VAL A 100 -3.40 10.77 2.35
N PRO A 101 -2.80 9.98 3.26
CA PRO A 101 -3.17 8.57 3.45
C PRO A 101 -4.45 8.47 4.29
N ALA A 102 -5.59 8.25 3.64
CA ALA A 102 -6.88 8.03 4.26
C ALA A 102 -7.06 6.55 4.65
N VAL A 103 -7.50 6.26 5.87
CA VAL A 103 -7.73 4.91 6.37
C VAL A 103 -9.23 4.63 6.42
N PHE A 104 -9.62 3.48 5.88
CA PHE A 104 -11.00 2.99 5.82
C PHE A 104 -11.09 1.61 6.46
N ILE A 105 -12.14 1.37 7.23
CA ILE A 105 -12.49 0.07 7.81
C ILE A 105 -13.70 -0.48 7.06
N LEU A 106 -13.61 -1.71 6.61
CA LEU A 106 -14.69 -2.47 6.00
C LEU A 106 -15.07 -3.60 6.95
N ASN A 107 -16.36 -3.71 7.24
CA ASN A 107 -16.90 -4.87 7.94
C ASN A 107 -17.18 -6.04 6.97
N GLU A 108 -17.68 -7.17 7.50
CA GLU A 108 -18.05 -8.36 6.72
C GLU A 108 -19.11 -8.09 5.64
N ARG A 109 -19.87 -7.00 5.74
CA ARG A 109 -20.85 -6.58 4.73
C ARG A 109 -20.24 -5.70 3.64
N TYR A 110 -18.91 -5.56 3.63
CA TYR A 110 -18.16 -4.67 2.75
C TYR A 110 -18.57 -3.20 2.87
N ALA A 111 -19.17 -2.79 3.99
CA ALA A 111 -19.52 -1.39 4.21
C ALA A 111 -18.26 -0.64 4.66
N ALA A 112 -17.72 0.22 3.79
CA ALA A 112 -16.55 1.03 4.11
C ALA A 112 -16.94 2.23 4.98
N ARG A 113 -16.32 2.32 6.15
CA ARG A 113 -16.37 3.46 7.06
C ARG A 113 -15.00 4.13 7.07
N PHE A 114 -14.99 5.46 6.96
CA PHE A 114 -13.77 6.24 7.13
C PHE A 114 -13.35 6.22 8.60
N ALA A 115 -12.08 5.92 8.85
CA ALA A 115 -11.51 5.81 10.20
C ALA A 115 -10.65 7.03 10.57
N GLY A 116 -9.99 7.67 9.60
CA GLY A 116 -9.13 8.83 9.85
C GLY A 116 -8.06 9.00 8.78
N ILE A 117 -7.14 9.94 8.99
CA ILE A 117 -6.00 10.19 8.10
C ILE A 117 -4.69 9.84 8.82
N ALA A 118 -3.83 9.01 8.22
CA ALA A 118 -2.55 8.66 8.81
C ALA A 118 -1.58 9.86 8.83
N GLY A 119 -0.98 10.12 9.99
CA GLY A 119 0.00 11.20 10.19
C GLY A 119 -0.57 12.62 10.24
N LEU A 120 -1.90 12.79 10.24
CA LEU A 120 -2.58 14.07 10.37
C LEU A 120 -3.55 14.02 11.54
N HIS A 121 -3.34 14.88 12.53
CA HIS A 121 -4.16 14.95 13.73
C HIS A 121 -4.81 16.32 13.90
N GLY A 122 -6.01 16.33 14.48
CA GLY A 122 -6.62 17.53 15.03
C GLY A 122 -7.33 18.41 14.01
N SER A 123 -7.08 19.73 14.03
CA SER A 123 -7.90 20.69 13.28
C SER A 123 -7.81 20.53 11.76
N ILE A 124 -6.71 19.98 11.24
CA ILE A 124 -6.49 19.80 9.80
C ILE A 124 -7.28 18.60 9.29
N GLU A 125 -7.30 17.50 10.04
CA GLU A 125 -8.16 16.34 9.77
C GLU A 125 -9.63 16.77 9.70
N ARG A 126 -10.11 17.50 10.72
CA ARG A 126 -11.49 18.03 10.72
C ARG A 126 -11.77 19.00 9.58
N ALA A 127 -10.78 19.79 9.14
CA ALA A 127 -10.95 20.70 8.01
C ALA A 127 -11.05 19.94 6.68
N ILE A 128 -10.31 18.83 6.54
CA ILE A 128 -10.38 17.93 5.38
C ILE A 128 -11.73 17.20 5.37
N GLU A 129 -12.15 16.65 6.51
CA GLU A 129 -13.42 15.93 6.67
C GLU A 129 -14.65 16.82 6.42
N ASN A 130 -14.66 18.04 6.99
CA ASN A 130 -15.81 18.95 6.89
C ASN A 130 -15.83 19.78 5.60
N GLY A 131 -14.74 19.74 4.82
CA GLY A 131 -14.57 20.54 3.61
C GLY A 131 -14.70 19.75 2.31
N ALA A 132 -13.83 20.06 1.35
CA ALA A 132 -13.89 19.56 -0.02
C ALA A 132 -13.59 18.06 -0.18
N ALA A 133 -13.05 17.38 0.84
CA ALA A 133 -12.69 15.96 0.73
C ALA A 133 -13.87 15.01 1.00
N LYS A 134 -15.04 15.49 1.45
CA LYS A 134 -16.20 14.63 1.71
C LYS A 134 -16.67 13.84 0.48
N SER A 135 -16.59 14.44 -0.71
CA SER A 135 -16.89 13.76 -1.98
C SER A 135 -15.85 12.68 -2.31
N GLN A 136 -14.57 12.97 -2.05
CA GLN A 136 -13.45 12.04 -2.24
C GLN A 136 -13.52 10.87 -1.25
N ILE A 137 -13.81 11.13 0.02
CA ILE A 137 -14.00 10.11 1.05
C ILE A 137 -15.15 9.17 0.67
N ARG A 138 -16.30 9.72 0.23
CA ARG A 138 -17.43 8.90 -0.21
C ARG A 138 -17.10 8.09 -1.46
N TYR A 139 -16.44 8.71 -2.45
CA TYR A 139 -16.00 8.03 -3.66
C TYR A 139 -15.10 6.82 -3.32
N TRP A 140 -14.11 7.04 -2.45
CA TRP A 140 -13.19 5.98 -2.05
C TRP A 140 -13.86 4.91 -1.21
N ALA A 141 -14.78 5.26 -0.31
CA ALA A 141 -15.57 4.28 0.43
C ALA A 141 -16.34 3.35 -0.53
N GLU A 142 -17.07 3.89 -1.50
CA GLU A 142 -17.79 3.08 -2.49
C GLU A 142 -16.86 2.26 -3.39
N ARG A 143 -15.73 2.85 -3.79
CA ARG A 143 -14.76 2.22 -4.69
C ARG A 143 -14.08 1.03 -4.01
N ILE A 144 -13.62 1.20 -2.77
CA ILE A 144 -12.97 0.13 -1.99
C ILE A 144 -13.97 -0.99 -1.70
N SER A 145 -15.18 -0.66 -1.25
CA SER A 145 -16.26 -1.64 -1.01
C SER A 145 -16.49 -2.55 -2.22
N ARG A 146 -16.55 -1.97 -3.42
CA ARG A 146 -16.75 -2.72 -4.66
C ARG A 146 -15.59 -3.66 -4.96
N ILE A 147 -14.36 -3.17 -4.83
CA ILE A 147 -13.18 -3.93 -5.27
C ILE A 147 -12.85 -5.05 -4.28
N VAL A 148 -13.00 -4.81 -2.98
CA VAL A 148 -12.84 -5.87 -1.98
C VAL A 148 -13.89 -6.96 -2.18
N ARG A 149 -15.14 -6.59 -2.48
CA ARG A 149 -16.19 -7.56 -2.82
C ARG A 149 -15.86 -8.36 -4.09
N GLU A 150 -15.44 -7.70 -5.17
CA GLU A 150 -15.03 -8.36 -6.42
C GLU A 150 -13.86 -9.34 -6.22
N LYS A 151 -12.93 -9.04 -5.30
CA LYS A 151 -11.80 -9.94 -5.01
C LYS A 151 -12.24 -11.18 -4.24
N GLU A 152 -13.11 -11.04 -3.23
CA GLU A 152 -13.65 -12.16 -2.45
C GLU A 152 -14.57 -13.05 -3.30
N GLU A 153 -15.39 -12.49 -4.19
CA GLU A 153 -16.25 -13.28 -5.09
C GLU A 153 -15.46 -14.10 -6.13
N ASN A 154 -14.23 -13.70 -6.44
CA ASN A 154 -13.35 -14.35 -7.42
C ASN A 154 -12.26 -15.25 -6.79
N SER A 155 -12.24 -15.40 -5.46
CA SER A 155 -11.26 -16.21 -4.73
C SER A 155 -11.82 -17.55 -4.28
#